data_AF-A0A7J9HPL0-F1
#
_entry.id   AF-A0A7J9HPL0-F1
#
_cell.length_a   1.000
_cell.length_b   1.000
_cell.length_c   1.000
_cell.angle_alpha   90.00
_cell.angle_beta   90.00
_cell.angle_gamma   90.00
#
_symmetry.space_group_name_H-M   'P 1'
#
loop_
_entity.id
_entity.type
_entity.pdbx_description
1 polymer ?
#
loop_
_entity_poly.entity_id
_entity_poly.type
_entity_poly.pdbx_seq_one_letter_code
_entity_poly.pdbx_strand_id
1 'polypeptide(L)'
;MNAPLSHYFIHTGHNSYLTGNQLSSDCSDVPIINALKRGVRVIELDIWPNSTKDNVDVLHGRTLTTPVELIKCLRSIKEYAFVASEYPVVITLEDHLTPDLQAKVAEMVTQTFGDILFSPDSECLKELPSPESLKGRIIISTKPPKEYLEAKEVKENENDPERVKASDEEAWGKEVPDLLKDDYKNDLGEEDEEDLDDDGDKSQHALAPEYKRLIAIHAGKPKGGLEECLRVDPDKVRRLSMSEQQLEKAAITHGKEIVRFTQRNILRVYPRGTRVDSSNYNPLIGWMHGAQMVAFNMQGYGRSLWLMHGMFKANGGCGYLKKPDFLLNPNKVFDPNVKLPVKKILK
;
A
#
# COMPACT_ATOMS: atom_id res chain seq x y z
N MET A 1 -3.39 23.42 5.21
CA MET A 1 -3.21 22.01 5.65
C MET A 1 -1.72 21.70 5.69
N ASN A 2 -1.01 22.25 6.68
CA ASN A 2 0.43 22.51 6.55
C ASN A 2 1.32 21.54 7.37
N ALA A 3 0.72 20.58 8.08
CA ALA A 3 1.49 19.54 8.75
C ALA A 3 1.95 18.48 7.73
N PRO A 4 2.95 17.63 8.05
CA PRO A 4 3.35 16.51 7.21
C PRO A 4 2.18 15.58 6.85
N LEU A 5 2.21 14.92 5.68
CA LEU A 5 1.18 13.93 5.29
C LEU A 5 0.93 12.85 6.35
N SER A 6 1.97 12.43 7.10
CA SER A 6 1.83 11.46 8.20
C SER A 6 0.86 11.93 9.30
N HIS A 7 0.57 13.22 9.41
CA HIS A 7 -0.32 13.79 10.42
C HIS A 7 -1.80 13.76 10.02
N TYR A 8 -2.14 13.21 8.86
CA TYR A 8 -3.51 13.16 8.35
C TYR A 8 -3.98 11.72 8.15
N PHE A 9 -5.23 11.45 8.51
CA PHE A 9 -5.97 10.35 7.92
C PHE A 9 -6.31 10.71 6.47
N ILE A 10 -6.15 9.75 5.56
CA ILE A 10 -6.27 9.94 4.12
C ILE A 10 -7.34 8.99 3.60
N HIS A 11 -8.25 9.50 2.77
CA HIS A 11 -9.32 8.72 2.18
C HIS A 11 -8.74 7.76 1.14
N THR A 12 -8.76 6.45 1.41
CA THR A 12 -8.00 5.45 0.67
C THR A 12 -8.89 4.36 0.08
N GLY A 13 -8.77 4.14 -1.23
CA GLY A 13 -9.35 2.97 -1.91
C GLY A 13 -8.41 1.78 -1.88
N HIS A 14 -8.98 0.58 -1.83
CA HIS A 14 -8.31 -0.72 -2.01
C HIS A 14 -8.72 -1.31 -3.36
N ASN A 15 -7.78 -1.90 -4.10
CA ASN A 15 -8.00 -2.49 -5.43
C ASN A 15 -8.96 -1.64 -6.27
N SER A 16 -8.58 -0.37 -6.45
CA SER A 16 -9.49 0.70 -6.87
C SER A 16 -10.05 0.54 -8.28
N TYR A 17 -9.54 -0.44 -9.02
CA TYR A 17 -9.90 -0.81 -10.38
C TYR A 17 -11.01 -1.88 -10.43
N LEU A 18 -11.29 -2.60 -9.34
CA LEU A 18 -12.29 -3.67 -9.34
C LEU A 18 -13.73 -3.12 -9.37
N THR A 19 -14.55 -3.70 -10.25
CA THR A 19 -15.97 -3.33 -10.38
C THR A 19 -16.89 -4.10 -9.42
N GLY A 20 -16.41 -5.20 -8.84
CA GLY A 20 -17.17 -6.04 -7.92
C GLY A 20 -16.27 -6.87 -7.01
N ASN A 21 -16.49 -8.19 -7.04
CA ASN A 21 -15.80 -9.17 -6.20
C ASN A 21 -14.31 -9.35 -6.57
N GLN A 22 -13.51 -9.91 -5.66
CA GLN A 22 -12.06 -10.03 -5.82
C GLN A 22 -11.63 -11.15 -6.80
N LEU A 23 -12.51 -12.05 -7.21
CA LEU A 23 -12.13 -13.26 -7.95
C LEU A 23 -12.48 -13.24 -9.43
N SER A 24 -13.60 -12.62 -9.81
CA SER A 24 -14.17 -12.79 -11.16
C SER A 24 -14.85 -11.54 -11.70
N SER A 25 -14.78 -10.41 -11.00
CA SER A 25 -15.33 -9.15 -11.52
C SER A 25 -14.41 -8.50 -12.55
N ASP A 26 -14.95 -7.59 -13.34
CA ASP A 26 -14.16 -6.87 -14.32
C ASP A 26 -13.28 -5.80 -13.64
N CYS A 27 -12.14 -5.49 -14.24
CA CYS A 27 -11.34 -4.31 -13.91
C CYS A 27 -11.72 -3.15 -14.83
N SER A 28 -11.76 -1.94 -14.28
CA SER A 28 -12.14 -0.73 -15.03
C SER A 28 -11.58 0.52 -14.37
N ASP A 29 -11.52 1.60 -15.13
CA ASP A 29 -11.26 2.95 -14.63
C ASP A 29 -12.51 3.59 -13.99
N VAL A 30 -13.70 3.06 -14.24
CA VAL A 30 -14.97 3.61 -13.71
C VAL A 30 -14.99 3.67 -12.16
N PRO A 31 -14.61 2.61 -11.41
CA PRO A 31 -14.54 2.67 -9.95
C PRO A 31 -13.51 3.70 -9.46
N ILE A 32 -12.39 3.89 -10.17
CA ILE A 32 -11.39 4.93 -9.88
C ILE A 32 -12.00 6.33 -10.02
N ILE A 33 -12.70 6.60 -11.13
CA ILE A 33 -13.39 7.89 -11.38
C ILE A 33 -14.39 8.17 -10.26
N ASN A 34 -15.20 7.16 -9.89
CA ASN A 34 -16.19 7.28 -8.83
C ASN A 34 -15.56 7.53 -7.46
N ALA A 35 -14.43 6.87 -7.16
CA ALA A 35 -13.67 7.09 -5.94
C ALA A 35 -13.13 8.53 -5.87
N LEU A 36 -12.51 9.03 -6.94
CA LEU A 36 -11.96 10.40 -7.00
C LEU A 36 -13.06 11.46 -6.87
N LYS A 37 -14.21 11.29 -7.54
CA LYS A 37 -15.39 12.18 -7.39
C LYS A 37 -15.97 12.19 -5.97
N ARG A 38 -15.74 11.13 -5.18
CA ARG A 38 -16.11 11.04 -3.76
C ARG A 38 -15.05 11.61 -2.81
N GLY A 39 -13.95 12.15 -3.35
CA GLY A 39 -12.86 12.70 -2.56
C GLY A 39 -11.86 11.67 -2.04
N VAL A 40 -11.81 10.44 -2.60
CA VAL A 40 -10.71 9.49 -2.33
C VAL A 40 -9.41 10.09 -2.83
N ARG A 41 -8.34 10.00 -2.03
CA ARG A 41 -7.01 10.60 -2.28
C ARG A 41 -5.89 9.57 -2.43
N VAL A 42 -6.18 8.30 -2.22
CA VAL A 42 -5.25 7.21 -2.51
C VAL A 42 -5.93 6.18 -3.39
N ILE A 43 -5.35 5.94 -4.57
CA ILE A 43 -5.83 4.98 -5.57
C ILE A 43 -4.80 3.88 -5.69
N GLU A 44 -5.26 2.63 -5.63
CA GLU A 44 -4.44 1.44 -5.79
C GLU A 44 -4.58 0.85 -7.18
N LEU A 45 -3.46 0.50 -7.80
CA LEU A 45 -3.36 -0.19 -9.08
C LEU A 45 -2.36 -1.33 -8.96
N ASP A 46 -2.81 -2.54 -9.29
CA ASP A 46 -1.96 -3.73 -9.29
C ASP A 46 -1.55 -3.97 -10.73
N ILE A 47 -0.26 -3.76 -11.02
CA ILE A 47 0.26 -3.70 -12.38
C ILE A 47 0.96 -5.00 -12.74
N TRP A 48 0.52 -5.58 -13.85
CA TRP A 48 1.01 -6.87 -14.35
C TRP A 48 1.35 -6.76 -15.85
N PRO A 49 2.25 -7.62 -16.36
CA PRO A 49 2.44 -7.76 -17.80
C PRO A 49 1.12 -8.19 -18.47
N ASN A 50 0.80 -7.60 -19.61
CA ASN A 50 -0.30 -8.08 -20.44
C ASN A 50 0.02 -9.48 -21.03
N SER A 51 -0.95 -10.10 -21.70
CA SER A 51 -0.80 -11.46 -22.25
C SER A 51 0.34 -11.62 -23.26
N THR A 52 0.69 -10.55 -23.99
CA THR A 52 1.81 -10.51 -24.95
C THR A 52 3.13 -10.08 -24.33
N LYS A 53 3.16 -9.75 -23.03
CA LYS A 53 4.34 -9.29 -22.25
C LYS A 53 5.04 -8.05 -22.82
N ASP A 54 4.33 -7.24 -23.60
CA ASP A 54 4.85 -6.03 -24.24
C ASP A 54 4.15 -4.75 -23.73
N ASN A 55 3.12 -4.89 -22.88
CA ASN A 55 2.38 -3.79 -22.28
C ASN A 55 1.97 -4.12 -20.83
N VAL A 56 1.32 -3.15 -20.17
CA VAL A 56 0.94 -3.26 -18.75
C VAL A 56 -0.57 -3.13 -18.58
N ASP A 57 -1.13 -4.12 -17.91
CA ASP A 57 -2.53 -4.17 -17.49
C ASP A 57 -2.65 -3.98 -15.98
N VAL A 58 -3.84 -3.58 -15.56
CA VAL A 58 -4.26 -3.53 -14.16
C VAL A 58 -5.29 -4.64 -13.93
N LEU A 59 -4.99 -5.55 -13.01
CA LEU A 59 -5.87 -6.65 -12.62
C LEU A 59 -5.48 -7.23 -11.26
N HIS A 60 -6.40 -8.00 -10.67
CA HIS A 60 -6.07 -8.78 -9.48
C HIS A 60 -5.42 -10.10 -9.92
N GLY A 61 -4.12 -10.22 -9.64
CA GLY A 61 -3.29 -11.34 -10.10
C GLY A 61 -3.83 -12.70 -9.65
N ARG A 62 -3.55 -13.74 -10.46
CA ARG A 62 -3.94 -15.14 -10.17
C ARG A 62 -5.45 -15.34 -9.95
N THR A 63 -6.28 -14.46 -10.51
CA THR A 63 -7.75 -14.57 -10.48
C THR A 63 -8.38 -14.57 -11.87
N LEU A 64 -9.71 -14.63 -11.95
CA LEU A 64 -10.49 -14.57 -13.19
C LEU A 64 -10.96 -13.14 -13.51
N THR A 65 -10.42 -12.11 -12.85
CA THR A 65 -10.79 -10.73 -13.16
C THR A 65 -10.30 -10.33 -14.56
N THR A 66 -11.14 -9.65 -15.35
CA THR A 66 -10.74 -9.20 -16.68
C THR A 66 -9.89 -7.92 -16.57
N PRO A 67 -8.74 -7.82 -17.25
CA PRO A 67 -7.82 -6.69 -17.09
C PRO A 67 -8.34 -5.38 -17.70
N VAL A 68 -7.75 -4.27 -17.28
CA VAL A 68 -7.87 -2.94 -17.91
C VAL A 68 -6.49 -2.35 -18.17
N GLU A 69 -6.26 -1.77 -19.34
CA GLU A 69 -4.95 -1.17 -19.67
C GLU A 69 -4.56 -0.07 -18.67
N LEU A 70 -3.31 -0.10 -18.18
CA LEU A 70 -2.81 0.90 -17.22
C LEU A 70 -3.00 2.33 -17.71
N ILE A 71 -2.73 2.61 -18.99
CA ILE A 71 -2.85 3.95 -19.56
C ILE A 71 -4.26 4.52 -19.45
N LYS A 72 -5.30 3.67 -19.50
CA LYS A 72 -6.68 4.08 -19.32
C LYS A 72 -6.91 4.57 -17.88
N CYS A 73 -6.44 3.80 -16.90
CA CYS A 73 -6.50 4.18 -15.48
C CYS A 73 -5.75 5.49 -15.21
N LEU A 74 -4.52 5.65 -15.73
CA LEU A 74 -3.72 6.87 -15.53
C LEU A 74 -4.40 8.12 -16.12
N ARG A 75 -4.98 8.02 -17.32
CA ARG A 75 -5.73 9.12 -17.95
C ARG A 75 -6.94 9.53 -17.13
N SER A 76 -7.72 8.56 -16.66
CA SER A 76 -8.87 8.81 -15.79
C SER A 76 -8.45 9.42 -14.46
N ILE A 77 -7.32 8.99 -13.87
CA ILE A 77 -6.77 9.67 -12.68
C ILE A 77 -6.42 11.12 -13.00
N LYS A 78 -5.71 11.41 -14.11
CA LYS A 78 -5.34 12.78 -14.49
C LYS A 78 -6.56 13.69 -14.61
N GLU A 79 -7.62 13.22 -15.25
CA GLU A 79 -8.84 14.00 -15.49
C GLU A 79 -9.62 14.27 -14.20
N TYR A 80 -9.71 13.29 -13.30
CA TYR A 80 -10.59 13.36 -12.12
C TYR A 80 -9.88 13.63 -10.79
N ALA A 81 -8.54 13.60 -10.76
CA ALA A 81 -7.74 13.70 -9.53
C ALA A 81 -8.17 14.89 -8.68
N PHE A 82 -8.40 16.05 -9.28
CA PHE A 82 -8.64 17.29 -8.54
C PHE A 82 -10.07 17.84 -8.63
N VAL A 83 -11.02 17.04 -9.12
CA VAL A 83 -12.43 17.47 -9.29
C VAL A 83 -13.12 17.68 -7.94
N ALA A 84 -12.90 16.80 -6.97
CA ALA A 84 -13.52 16.88 -5.65
C ALA A 84 -12.65 17.59 -4.59
N SER A 85 -11.34 17.69 -4.81
CA SER A 85 -10.37 18.23 -3.86
C SER A 85 -9.10 18.65 -4.57
N GLU A 86 -8.55 19.82 -4.23
CA GLU A 86 -7.26 20.32 -4.73
C GLU A 86 -6.05 19.64 -4.09
N TYR A 87 -6.25 18.89 -3.00
CA TYR A 87 -5.18 18.22 -2.27
C TYR A 87 -4.65 16.99 -3.03
N PRO A 88 -3.38 16.60 -2.79
CA PRO A 88 -2.69 15.59 -3.60
C PRO A 88 -3.43 14.26 -3.72
N VAL A 89 -3.16 13.55 -4.81
CA VAL A 89 -3.56 12.14 -4.97
C VAL A 89 -2.31 11.27 -4.94
N VAL A 90 -2.34 10.22 -4.13
CA VAL A 90 -1.31 9.17 -4.09
C VAL A 90 -1.79 7.99 -4.94
N ILE A 91 -0.95 7.53 -5.86
CA ILE A 91 -1.15 6.28 -6.57
C ILE A 91 -0.23 5.25 -5.93
N THR A 92 -0.82 4.19 -5.37
CA THR A 92 -0.07 3.06 -4.85
C THR A 92 0.00 1.99 -5.92
N LEU A 93 1.21 1.62 -6.32
CA LEU A 93 1.42 0.55 -7.30
C LEU A 93 1.79 -0.73 -6.57
N GLU A 94 1.08 -1.82 -6.86
CA GLU A 94 1.53 -3.17 -6.56
C GLU A 94 2.19 -3.73 -7.81
N ASP A 95 3.53 -3.82 -7.78
CA ASP A 95 4.36 -3.97 -8.96
C ASP A 95 4.82 -5.42 -9.17
N HIS A 96 4.34 -6.03 -10.25
CA HIS A 96 4.67 -7.39 -10.69
C HIS A 96 5.39 -7.41 -12.05
N LEU A 97 6.09 -6.32 -12.39
CA LEU A 97 6.67 -6.10 -13.71
C LEU A 97 8.16 -6.44 -13.78
N THR A 98 8.61 -6.76 -15.00
CA THR A 98 10.03 -6.81 -15.35
C THR A 98 10.63 -5.40 -15.46
N PRO A 99 11.97 -5.24 -15.40
CA PRO A 99 12.62 -3.94 -15.52
C PRO A 99 12.25 -3.15 -16.79
N ASP A 100 12.08 -3.81 -17.93
CA ASP A 100 11.69 -3.16 -19.19
C ASP A 100 10.25 -2.60 -19.11
N LEU A 101 9.34 -3.37 -18.52
CA LEU A 101 7.97 -2.92 -18.30
C LEU A 101 7.90 -1.81 -17.24
N GLN A 102 8.76 -1.84 -16.21
CA GLN A 102 8.91 -0.72 -15.26
C GLN A 102 9.36 0.56 -15.95
N ALA A 103 10.33 0.48 -16.88
CA ALA A 103 10.73 1.62 -17.69
C ALA A 103 9.56 2.15 -18.54
N LYS A 104 8.77 1.25 -19.13
CA LYS A 104 7.55 1.62 -19.85
C LYS A 104 6.51 2.30 -18.95
N VAL A 105 6.30 1.82 -17.73
CA VAL A 105 5.43 2.48 -16.74
C VAL A 105 5.97 3.86 -16.40
N ALA A 106 7.29 4.00 -16.24
CA ALA A 106 7.89 5.29 -15.95
C ALA A 106 7.62 6.32 -17.06
N GLU A 107 7.73 5.89 -18.31
CA GLU A 107 7.35 6.69 -19.48
C GLU A 107 5.86 7.05 -19.46
N MET A 108 4.97 6.07 -19.29
CA MET A 108 3.51 6.31 -19.27
C MET A 108 3.10 7.30 -18.17
N VAL A 109 3.64 7.14 -16.97
CA VAL A 109 3.36 8.00 -15.81
C VAL A 109 3.88 9.42 -16.07
N THR A 110 5.12 9.54 -16.57
CA THR A 110 5.74 10.84 -16.87
C THR A 110 5.00 11.58 -17.98
N GLN A 111 4.65 10.90 -19.07
CA GLN A 111 3.90 11.50 -20.19
C GLN A 111 2.47 11.87 -19.78
N THR A 112 1.82 11.03 -18.96
CA THR A 112 0.44 11.29 -18.54
C THR A 112 0.38 12.46 -17.58
N PHE A 113 1.20 12.49 -16.53
CA PHE A 113 1.09 13.49 -15.48
C PHE A 113 1.97 14.73 -15.70
N GLY A 114 3.07 14.64 -16.44
CA GLY A 114 3.94 15.80 -16.73
C GLY A 114 4.20 16.65 -15.48
N ASP A 115 3.90 17.94 -15.56
CA ASP A 115 4.18 18.90 -14.49
C ASP A 115 3.41 18.66 -13.19
N ILE A 116 2.29 17.91 -13.20
CA ILE A 116 1.55 17.60 -11.95
C ILE A 116 2.14 16.41 -11.19
N LEU A 117 3.06 15.64 -11.79
CA LEU A 117 3.75 14.56 -11.08
C LEU A 117 4.74 15.11 -10.07
N PHE A 118 4.62 14.75 -8.80
CA PHE A 118 5.61 15.03 -7.78
C PHE A 118 6.70 13.96 -7.76
N SER A 119 7.94 14.39 -8.01
CA SER A 119 9.15 13.58 -7.87
C SER A 119 10.04 14.22 -6.81
N PRO A 120 10.58 13.46 -5.84
CA PRO A 120 11.43 14.00 -4.80
C PRO A 120 12.83 14.34 -5.35
N ASP A 121 13.47 15.38 -4.80
CA ASP A 121 14.84 15.77 -5.18
C ASP A 121 15.90 14.76 -4.73
N SER A 122 15.58 13.94 -3.73
CA SER A 122 16.45 12.92 -3.14
C SER A 122 15.76 11.55 -3.16
N GLU A 123 16.57 10.48 -3.20
CA GLU A 123 16.05 9.11 -3.20
C GLU A 123 15.20 8.76 -1.98
N CYS A 124 15.35 9.49 -0.88
CA CYS A 124 14.44 9.34 0.25
C CYS A 124 14.17 10.68 0.91
N LEU A 125 12.94 10.83 1.39
CA LEU A 125 12.49 12.02 2.09
C LEU A 125 12.82 11.91 3.58
N LYS A 126 13.39 12.99 4.12
CA LYS A 126 13.58 13.14 5.57
C LYS A 126 12.26 13.37 6.30
N GLU A 127 11.28 13.99 5.66
CA GLU A 127 9.95 14.23 6.20
C GLU A 127 8.97 14.26 5.04
N LEU A 128 7.73 13.83 5.27
CA LEU A 128 6.70 13.90 4.25
C LEU A 128 6.24 15.35 4.08
N PRO A 129 6.13 15.89 2.85
CA PRO A 129 5.61 17.23 2.64
C PRO A 129 4.15 17.34 3.10
N SER A 130 3.67 18.57 3.23
CA SER A 130 2.29 18.82 3.65
C SER A 130 1.29 18.66 2.50
N PRO A 131 0.01 18.34 2.78
CA PRO A 131 -1.03 18.41 1.77
C PRO A 131 -1.09 19.77 1.07
N GLU A 132 -0.86 20.87 1.79
CA GLU A 132 -0.88 22.22 1.22
C GLU A 132 0.22 22.44 0.17
N SER A 133 1.46 22.04 0.48
CA SER A 133 2.60 22.17 -0.45
C SER A 133 2.49 21.26 -1.67
N LEU A 134 1.63 20.25 -1.62
CA LEU A 134 1.44 19.25 -2.67
C LEU A 134 0.08 19.41 -3.39
N LYS A 135 -0.58 20.56 -3.25
CA LYS A 135 -1.83 20.84 -3.98
C LYS A 135 -1.63 20.65 -5.49
N GLY A 136 -2.59 19.99 -6.13
CA GLY A 136 -2.57 19.70 -7.55
C GLY A 136 -1.49 18.68 -7.96
N ARG A 137 -0.88 17.95 -7.02
CA ARG A 137 0.17 16.97 -7.33
C ARG A 137 -0.31 15.52 -7.28
N ILE A 138 0.27 14.70 -8.16
CA ILE A 138 0.18 13.24 -8.16
C ILE A 138 1.46 12.67 -7.56
N ILE A 139 1.34 11.67 -6.68
CA ILE A 139 2.46 11.09 -5.93
C ILE A 139 2.48 9.59 -6.16
N ILE A 140 3.61 9.02 -6.55
CA ILE A 140 3.75 7.56 -6.67
C ILE A 140 4.29 6.96 -5.37
N SER A 141 3.67 5.88 -4.92
CA SER A 141 4.12 5.08 -3.78
C SER A 141 4.20 3.61 -4.15
N THR A 142 5.40 3.04 -4.15
CA THR A 142 5.63 1.61 -4.44
C THR A 142 6.93 1.15 -3.78
N LYS A 143 7.20 -0.15 -3.87
CA LYS A 143 8.48 -0.75 -3.47
C LYS A 143 9.55 -0.34 -4.49
N PRO A 144 10.70 0.20 -4.06
CA PRO A 144 11.81 0.43 -4.98
C PRO A 144 12.27 -0.88 -5.63
N PRO A 145 12.71 -0.86 -6.90
CA PRO A 145 13.33 -2.01 -7.54
C PRO A 145 14.49 -2.56 -6.69
N LYS A 146 14.67 -3.89 -6.66
CA LYS A 146 15.82 -4.50 -5.98
C LYS A 146 17.10 -4.07 -6.72
N GLU A 147 17.96 -3.30 -6.06
CA GLU A 147 19.32 -3.07 -6.56
C GLU A 147 20.14 -4.35 -6.34
N TYR A 148 20.41 -5.10 -7.41
CA TYR A 148 21.47 -6.10 -7.35
C TYR A 148 22.81 -5.35 -7.31
N LEU A 149 23.36 -5.22 -6.12
CA LEU A 149 24.73 -4.74 -5.94
C LEU A 149 25.66 -5.73 -6.64
N GLU A 150 26.41 -5.25 -7.63
CA GLU A 150 27.59 -5.93 -8.16
C GLU A 150 28.56 -6.17 -7.00
N ALA A 151 28.53 -7.38 -6.43
CA ALA A 151 29.60 -7.84 -5.57
C ALA A 151 30.82 -8.11 -6.44
N LYS A 152 31.68 -7.09 -6.58
CA LYS A 152 33.11 -7.32 -6.72
C LYS A 152 33.57 -8.10 -5.49
N GLU A 153 33.78 -9.40 -5.66
CA GLU A 153 35.00 -10.09 -5.21
C GLU A 153 35.08 -11.46 -5.88
N VAL A 154 35.97 -11.54 -6.87
CA VAL A 154 36.52 -12.81 -7.34
C VAL A 154 37.26 -13.43 -6.17
N LYS A 155 36.71 -14.50 -5.59
CA LYS A 155 37.52 -15.56 -5.00
C LYS A 155 36.95 -16.91 -5.40
N GLU A 156 37.75 -17.57 -6.23
CA GLU A 156 37.70 -18.99 -6.52
C GLU A 156 37.54 -19.80 -5.22
N ASN A 157 36.63 -20.79 -5.24
CA ASN A 157 37.02 -22.17 -4.99
C ASN A 157 35.89 -23.13 -5.36
N GLU A 158 36.25 -24.09 -6.21
CA GLU A 158 35.49 -25.24 -6.67
C GLU A 158 35.26 -26.26 -5.53
N ASN A 159 34.08 -26.88 -5.49
CA ASN A 159 33.86 -28.34 -5.62
C ASN A 159 32.50 -28.81 -5.03
N ASP A 160 31.52 -28.97 -5.93
CA ASP A 160 30.73 -30.19 -6.25
C ASP A 160 29.89 -30.94 -5.16
N PRO A 161 28.98 -31.89 -5.51
CA PRO A 161 27.54 -31.66 -5.64
C PRO A 161 26.68 -32.68 -4.83
N GLU A 162 25.36 -32.47 -4.70
CA GLU A 162 24.34 -33.51 -4.98
C GLU A 162 22.89 -33.00 -4.77
N ARG A 163 22.07 -33.30 -5.78
CA ARG A 163 20.62 -33.04 -5.91
C ARG A 163 19.81 -33.97 -5.01
N VAL A 164 18.68 -33.50 -4.48
CA VAL A 164 17.39 -34.22 -4.60
C VAL A 164 16.25 -33.22 -4.82
N LYS A 165 15.52 -33.42 -5.92
CA LYS A 165 14.25 -32.75 -6.26
C LYS A 165 13.12 -33.33 -5.41
N ALA A 166 12.17 -32.49 -4.97
CA ALA A 166 10.80 -32.93 -4.72
C ALA A 166 9.82 -31.83 -5.15
N SER A 167 8.93 -32.26 -6.04
CA SER A 167 7.72 -31.60 -6.55
C SER A 167 6.64 -31.54 -5.47
N ASP A 168 5.73 -30.56 -5.57
CA ASP A 168 4.25 -30.67 -5.48
C ASP A 168 3.68 -29.27 -5.13
N GLU A 169 3.16 -28.55 -6.13
CA GLU A 169 1.73 -28.43 -6.51
C GLU A 169 0.82 -27.76 -5.46
N GLU A 170 0.39 -26.54 -5.80
CA GLU A 170 -0.70 -25.78 -5.19
C GLU A 170 -2.04 -26.54 -5.29
N ALA A 171 -2.85 -26.49 -4.24
CA ALA A 171 -4.31 -26.57 -4.36
C ALA A 171 -5.00 -25.91 -3.17
N TRP A 172 -5.65 -24.77 -3.44
CA TRP A 172 -6.57 -24.10 -2.53
C TRP A 172 -7.79 -24.97 -2.22
N GLY A 173 -8.06 -25.17 -0.92
CA GLY A 173 -9.39 -25.51 -0.39
C GLY A 173 -9.53 -26.93 0.17
N LYS A 174 -9.57 -27.06 1.50
CA LYS A 174 -10.46 -28.01 2.18
C LYS A 174 -11.13 -27.37 3.38
N GLU A 175 -12.41 -27.73 3.49
CA GLU A 175 -13.44 -27.29 4.41
C GLU A 175 -13.11 -27.56 5.90
N VAL A 176 -13.75 -26.77 6.76
CA VAL A 176 -13.71 -26.83 8.24
C VAL A 176 -14.33 -28.15 8.75
N PRO A 177 -13.78 -28.75 9.81
CA PRO A 177 -14.60 -28.89 11.04
C PRO A 177 -13.92 -28.38 12.31
N ASP A 178 -14.74 -27.96 13.27
CA ASP A 178 -14.44 -27.46 14.60
C ASP A 178 -13.32 -28.18 15.36
N LEU A 179 -12.49 -27.43 16.09
CA LEU A 179 -12.47 -27.40 17.58
C LEU A 179 -11.19 -26.75 18.09
N LEU A 180 -11.38 -25.88 19.09
CA LEU A 180 -10.40 -25.34 20.03
C LEU A 180 -9.16 -26.22 20.23
N LYS A 181 -7.99 -25.67 19.95
CA LYS A 181 -6.78 -25.84 20.76
C LYS A 181 -5.77 -24.75 20.42
N ASP A 182 -5.38 -24.04 21.47
CA ASP A 182 -4.21 -23.17 21.51
C ASP A 182 -2.99 -23.91 20.97
N ASP A 183 -2.32 -23.33 19.97
CA ASP A 183 -0.87 -23.47 19.86
C ASP A 183 -0.28 -22.17 19.33
N TYR A 184 0.43 -21.50 20.24
CA TYR A 184 1.27 -20.34 19.98
C TYR A 184 2.48 -20.79 19.16
N LYS A 185 2.40 -20.70 17.84
CA LYS A 185 3.57 -20.64 16.96
C LYS A 185 3.40 -19.53 15.93
N ASN A 186 4.45 -18.73 15.82
CA ASN A 186 4.65 -17.58 14.94
C ASN A 186 4.01 -17.70 13.56
N ASP A 187 2.83 -17.08 13.42
CA ASP A 187 2.11 -16.90 12.16
C ASP A 187 2.27 -15.45 11.66
N LEU A 188 3.54 -15.02 11.56
CA LEU A 188 3.98 -13.74 11.02
C LEU A 188 5.13 -13.99 10.02
N GLY A 189 4.77 -14.58 8.89
CA GLY A 189 5.61 -15.03 7.77
C GLY A 189 4.99 -16.35 7.30
N GLU A 190 4.53 -16.56 6.08
CA GLU A 190 4.90 -16.04 4.77
C GLU A 190 3.61 -15.85 3.96
N GLU A 191 3.25 -14.61 3.65
CA GLU A 191 2.40 -14.30 2.50
C GLU A 191 3.02 -13.02 1.94
N ASP A 192 3.41 -13.04 0.66
CA ASP A 192 4.16 -12.02 -0.13
C ASP A 192 5.66 -12.32 -0.41
N GLU A 193 6.11 -13.57 -0.41
CA GLU A 193 7.28 -13.98 -1.22
C GLU A 193 6.80 -14.74 -2.47
N GLU A 194 6.33 -14.00 -3.47
CA GLU A 194 6.34 -14.51 -4.84
C GLU A 194 7.77 -14.38 -5.38
N ASP A 195 8.59 -15.39 -5.12
CA ASP A 195 9.83 -15.59 -5.86
C ASP A 195 9.43 -16.06 -7.27
N LEU A 196 9.51 -15.14 -8.23
CA LEU A 196 9.57 -15.52 -9.64
C LEU A 196 10.96 -16.13 -9.87
N ASP A 197 11.00 -17.46 -9.99
CA ASP A 197 12.11 -18.20 -10.57
C ASP A 197 12.28 -17.77 -12.03
N ASP A 198 13.13 -16.78 -12.27
CA ASP A 198 13.55 -16.37 -13.61
C ASP A 198 14.87 -17.07 -13.97
N ASP A 199 14.76 -18.30 -14.49
CA ASP A 199 15.82 -18.94 -15.28
C ASP A 199 15.82 -18.28 -16.68
N GLY A 200 16.35 -17.06 -16.77
CA GLY A 200 16.30 -16.22 -17.96
C GLY A 200 17.49 -15.26 -18.11
N ASP A 201 18.54 -15.75 -18.79
CA ASP A 201 19.63 -15.02 -19.46
C ASP A 201 20.41 -13.90 -18.73
N LYS A 202 21.69 -14.20 -18.46
CA LYS A 202 22.68 -13.29 -17.86
C LYS A 202 23.19 -12.28 -18.88
N SER A 203 22.39 -11.29 -19.25
CA SER A 203 22.89 -9.95 -19.61
C SER A 203 21.72 -9.05 -20.01
N GLN A 204 21.40 -8.05 -19.18
CA GLN A 204 20.99 -6.73 -19.66
C GLN A 204 20.91 -5.72 -18.52
N HIS A 205 21.17 -4.46 -18.89
CA HIS A 205 21.58 -3.34 -18.07
C HIS A 205 20.53 -2.86 -17.04
N ALA A 206 20.98 -2.02 -16.11
CA ALA A 206 20.18 -1.21 -15.19
C ALA A 206 19.20 -0.27 -15.93
N LEU A 207 18.10 -0.82 -16.45
CA LEU A 207 17.15 -0.15 -17.35
C LEU A 207 16.00 0.58 -16.64
N ALA A 208 15.86 0.49 -15.31
CA ALA A 208 14.76 1.17 -14.59
C ALA A 208 15.16 2.27 -13.57
N PRO A 209 16.24 3.07 -13.75
CA PRO A 209 16.53 4.18 -12.83
C PRO A 209 15.44 5.26 -12.86
N GLU A 210 14.76 5.42 -13.99
CA GLU A 210 13.66 6.36 -14.15
C GLU A 210 12.47 5.99 -13.28
N TYR A 211 12.06 4.71 -13.27
CA TYR A 211 10.98 4.22 -12.44
C TYR A 211 11.25 4.48 -10.95
N LYS A 212 12.47 4.19 -10.46
CA LYS A 212 12.89 4.49 -9.09
C LYS A 212 12.76 5.98 -8.74
N ARG A 213 13.09 6.89 -9.67
CA ARG A 213 13.01 8.35 -9.47
C ARG A 213 11.58 8.89 -9.34
N LEU A 214 10.57 8.15 -9.83
CA LEU A 214 9.17 8.55 -9.68
C LEU A 214 8.64 8.28 -8.27
N ILE A 215 9.29 7.39 -7.51
CA ILE A 215 8.79 6.91 -6.23
C ILE A 215 9.05 7.96 -5.15
N ALA A 216 7.99 8.68 -4.78
CA ALA A 216 8.07 9.68 -3.70
C ALA A 216 7.94 9.06 -2.31
N ILE A 217 7.14 8.00 -2.18
CA ILE A 217 6.89 7.33 -0.89
C ILE A 217 7.25 5.86 -1.02
N HIS A 218 8.41 5.48 -0.49
CA HIS A 218 8.91 4.12 -0.58
C HIS A 218 8.10 3.18 0.32
N ALA A 219 7.50 2.17 -0.28
CA ALA A 219 6.92 1.04 0.43
C ALA A 219 8.03 0.03 0.77
N GLY A 220 8.01 -0.51 1.98
CA GLY A 220 8.98 -1.53 2.32
C GLY A 220 8.76 -2.12 3.72
N LYS A 221 8.97 -3.43 3.80
CA LYS A 221 9.02 -4.17 5.05
C LYS A 221 10.48 -4.58 5.27
N PRO A 222 11.17 -4.00 6.27
CA PRO A 222 12.52 -4.42 6.62
C PRO A 222 12.60 -5.92 6.91
N LYS A 223 13.75 -6.53 6.63
CA LYS A 223 14.04 -7.88 7.11
C LYS A 223 14.13 -7.87 8.63
N GLY A 224 13.31 -8.67 9.32
CA GLY A 224 13.29 -8.77 10.77
C GLY A 224 11.86 -8.90 11.34
N GLY A 225 11.78 -8.90 12.68
CA GLY A 225 10.52 -8.95 13.41
C GLY A 225 9.68 -7.67 13.31
N LEU A 226 8.54 -7.64 14.00
CA LEU A 226 7.62 -6.52 14.00
C LEU A 226 8.27 -5.24 14.55
N GLU A 227 9.16 -5.37 15.53
CA GLU A 227 9.92 -4.28 16.14
C GLU A 227 10.79 -3.56 15.11
N GLU A 228 11.43 -4.32 14.22
CA GLU A 228 12.23 -3.81 13.12
C GLU A 228 11.36 -3.08 12.08
N CYS A 229 10.20 -3.67 11.78
CA CYS A 229 9.19 -3.08 10.89
C CYS A 229 8.58 -1.79 11.45
N LEU A 230 8.52 -1.63 12.76
CA LEU A 230 7.99 -0.43 13.44
C LEU A 230 9.07 0.57 13.86
N ARG A 231 10.36 0.25 13.65
CA ARG A 231 11.44 1.19 13.97
C ARG A 231 11.31 2.48 13.17
N VAL A 232 11.42 3.60 13.86
CA VAL A 232 11.40 4.95 13.27
C VAL A 232 12.83 5.39 12.99
N ASP A 233 13.12 5.66 11.72
CA ASP A 233 14.36 6.28 11.26
C ASP A 233 14.17 7.81 11.25
N PRO A 234 15.02 8.60 11.94
CA PRO A 234 14.90 10.06 12.00
C PRO A 234 15.29 10.77 10.71
N ASP A 235 15.99 10.11 9.78
CA ASP A 235 16.45 10.67 8.51
C ASP A 235 15.70 10.10 7.30
N LYS A 236 14.86 9.07 7.50
CA LYS A 236 14.10 8.46 6.41
C LYS A 236 12.64 8.20 6.79
N VAL A 237 11.72 8.56 5.89
CA VAL A 237 10.31 8.15 5.97
C VAL A 237 10.05 6.93 5.08
N ARG A 238 9.08 6.11 5.48
CA ARG A 238 8.62 4.96 4.69
C ARG A 238 7.12 4.74 4.83
N ARG A 239 6.58 3.92 3.93
CA ARG A 239 5.25 3.30 4.04
C ARG A 239 5.39 1.84 4.43
N LEU A 240 4.69 1.43 5.48
CA LEU A 240 4.46 0.03 5.83
C LEU A 240 3.02 -0.34 5.47
N SER A 241 2.81 -1.53 4.91
CA SER A 241 1.48 -2.08 4.63
C SER A 241 1.25 -3.30 5.54
N MET A 242 0.03 -3.43 6.08
CA MET A 242 -0.40 -4.58 6.87
C MET A 242 -1.84 -4.95 6.50
N SER A 243 -2.17 -6.24 6.45
CA SER A 243 -3.58 -6.65 6.42
C SER A 243 -4.29 -6.27 7.72
N GLU A 244 -5.62 -6.17 7.70
CA GLU A 244 -6.42 -5.90 8.90
C GLU A 244 -6.07 -6.87 10.05
N GLN A 245 -5.84 -8.14 9.74
CA GLN A 245 -5.56 -9.19 10.72
C GLN A 245 -4.15 -9.06 11.28
N GLN A 246 -3.18 -8.72 10.44
CA GLN A 246 -1.82 -8.42 10.89
C GLN A 246 -1.81 -7.23 11.85
N LEU A 247 -2.57 -6.17 11.54
CA LEU A 247 -2.70 -5.03 12.43
C LEU A 247 -3.40 -5.40 13.74
N GLU A 248 -4.48 -6.18 13.70
CA GLU A 248 -5.18 -6.64 14.91
C GLU A 248 -4.24 -7.43 15.83
N LYS A 249 -3.46 -8.38 15.28
CA LYS A 249 -2.45 -9.13 16.04
C LYS A 249 -1.36 -8.20 16.59
N ALA A 250 -0.82 -7.30 15.77
CA ALA A 250 0.24 -6.38 16.14
C ALA A 250 -0.19 -5.35 17.21
N ALA A 251 -1.42 -4.86 17.14
CA ALA A 251 -1.97 -3.86 18.07
C ALA A 251 -2.02 -4.35 19.52
N ILE A 252 -2.25 -5.65 19.72
CA ILE A 252 -2.31 -6.27 21.06
C ILE A 252 -0.98 -6.11 21.79
N THR A 253 0.15 -6.30 21.09
CA THR A 253 1.48 -6.34 21.69
C THR A 253 2.31 -5.08 21.46
N HIS A 254 2.04 -4.33 20.39
CA HIS A 254 2.85 -3.21 19.90
C HIS A 254 2.03 -1.94 19.62
N GLY A 255 0.84 -1.79 20.22
CA GLY A 255 -0.07 -0.67 19.95
C GLY A 255 0.58 0.71 20.08
N LYS A 256 1.42 0.91 21.09
CA LYS A 256 2.16 2.16 21.33
C LYS A 256 3.24 2.41 20.28
N GLU A 257 3.96 1.36 19.88
CA GLU A 257 5.01 1.39 18.86
C GLU A 257 4.40 1.73 17.48
N ILE A 258 3.22 1.19 17.18
CA ILE A 258 2.47 1.52 15.96
C ILE A 258 2.09 3.01 15.97
N VAL A 259 1.56 3.54 17.09
CA VAL A 259 1.26 4.98 17.20
C VAL A 259 2.51 5.82 16.99
N ARG A 260 3.65 5.45 17.61
CA ARG A 260 4.93 6.13 17.40
C ARG A 260 5.37 6.09 15.93
N PHE A 261 5.23 4.93 15.27
CA PHE A 261 5.57 4.78 13.86
C PHE A 261 4.78 5.73 12.97
N THR A 262 3.46 5.83 13.19
CA THR A 262 2.56 6.66 12.38
C THR A 262 2.71 8.17 12.61
N GLN A 263 3.48 8.62 13.60
CA GLN A 263 3.75 10.05 13.76
C GLN A 263 4.58 10.60 12.58
N ARG A 264 5.49 9.79 12.05
CA ARG A 264 6.45 10.21 11.01
C ARG A 264 6.32 9.41 9.71
N ASN A 265 5.93 8.15 9.80
CA ASN A 265 5.79 7.24 8.66
C ASN A 265 4.31 7.05 8.28
N ILE A 266 4.06 6.41 7.14
CA ILE A 266 2.72 6.03 6.70
C ILE A 266 2.48 4.56 7.01
N LEU A 267 1.36 4.26 7.66
CA LEU A 267 0.81 2.92 7.76
C LEU A 267 -0.40 2.79 6.84
N ARG A 268 -0.32 1.85 5.90
CA ARG A 268 -1.44 1.38 5.08
C ARG A 268 -2.00 0.09 5.67
N VAL A 269 -3.31 0.04 5.81
CA VAL A 269 -4.06 -1.11 6.29
C VAL A 269 -5.03 -1.53 5.20
N TYR A 270 -5.06 -2.81 4.84
CA TYR A 270 -5.90 -3.31 3.75
C TYR A 270 -6.75 -4.52 4.17
N PRO A 271 -7.89 -4.77 3.49
CA PRO A 271 -8.73 -5.93 3.75
C PRO A 271 -7.95 -7.24 3.53
N ARG A 272 -8.20 -8.26 4.35
CA ARG A 272 -7.59 -9.59 4.17
C ARG A 272 -8.12 -10.29 2.91
N GLY A 273 -7.32 -11.18 2.31
CA GLY A 273 -7.66 -11.89 1.07
C GLY A 273 -8.93 -12.76 1.14
N THR A 274 -9.31 -13.25 2.33
CA THR A 274 -10.56 -14.03 2.49
C THR A 274 -11.84 -13.22 2.28
N ARG A 275 -11.77 -11.89 2.15
CA ARG A 275 -12.90 -11.01 1.80
C ARG A 275 -13.15 -10.98 0.29
N VAL A 276 -13.38 -12.16 -0.29
CA VAL A 276 -13.58 -12.35 -1.74
C VAL A 276 -14.79 -11.58 -2.27
N ASP A 277 -15.78 -11.33 -1.42
CA ASP A 277 -16.98 -10.54 -1.69
C ASP A 277 -16.75 -9.01 -1.69
N SER A 278 -15.51 -8.57 -1.47
CA SER A 278 -15.14 -7.17 -1.31
C SER A 278 -15.81 -6.48 -0.12
N SER A 279 -16.13 -7.24 0.93
CA SER A 279 -16.51 -6.68 2.23
C SER A 279 -15.39 -5.84 2.84
N ASN A 280 -15.74 -5.00 3.82
CA ASN A 280 -14.81 -4.09 4.48
C ASN A 280 -14.74 -4.32 6.00
N TYR A 281 -13.55 -4.15 6.57
CA TYR A 281 -13.26 -4.30 7.98
C TYR A 281 -13.65 -3.07 8.80
N ASN A 282 -13.60 -3.14 10.13
CA ASN A 282 -13.90 -1.98 10.98
C ASN A 282 -12.75 -0.96 10.90
N PRO A 283 -12.95 0.27 10.39
CA PRO A 283 -11.84 1.22 10.16
C PRO A 283 -11.22 1.74 11.46
N LEU A 284 -11.90 1.60 12.61
CA LEU A 284 -11.43 2.10 13.89
C LEU A 284 -10.11 1.45 14.32
N ILE A 285 -9.86 0.18 13.98
CA ILE A 285 -8.61 -0.49 14.33
C ILE A 285 -7.40 0.26 13.75
N GLY A 286 -7.51 0.77 12.51
CA GLY A 286 -6.47 1.59 11.89
C GLY A 286 -6.38 2.98 12.51
N TRP A 287 -7.50 3.71 12.56
CA TRP A 287 -7.48 5.11 13.00
C TRP A 287 -7.10 5.29 14.47
N MET A 288 -7.50 4.37 15.36
CA MET A 288 -7.09 4.41 16.78
C MET A 288 -5.58 4.28 16.97
N HIS A 289 -4.89 3.64 16.03
CA HIS A 289 -3.43 3.48 16.02
C HIS A 289 -2.73 4.52 15.13
N GLY A 290 -3.47 5.50 14.60
CA GLY A 290 -2.94 6.59 13.80
C GLY A 290 -2.63 6.26 12.35
N ALA A 291 -3.07 5.09 11.85
CA ALA A 291 -2.88 4.69 10.46
C ALA A 291 -3.54 5.67 9.49
N GLN A 292 -2.76 6.13 8.51
CA GLN A 292 -3.19 7.18 7.58
C GLN A 292 -4.01 6.61 6.43
N MET A 293 -3.57 5.47 5.88
CA MET A 293 -4.17 4.84 4.71
C MET A 293 -4.98 3.61 5.13
N VAL A 294 -6.18 3.84 5.63
CA VAL A 294 -7.13 2.77 5.95
C VAL A 294 -7.92 2.44 4.69
N ALA A 295 -7.41 1.48 3.90
CA ALA A 295 -7.85 1.18 2.54
C ALA A 295 -9.13 0.33 2.50
N PHE A 296 -10.08 0.74 1.66
CA PHE A 296 -11.42 0.14 1.60
C PHE A 296 -11.82 -0.20 0.16
N ASN A 297 -12.49 -1.35 -0.01
CA ASN A 297 -13.16 -1.72 -1.26
C ASN A 297 -14.33 -0.76 -1.51
N MET A 298 -14.17 0.17 -2.45
CA MET A 298 -15.11 1.26 -2.73
C MET A 298 -16.35 0.79 -3.51
N GLN A 299 -16.23 -0.32 -4.22
CA GLN A 299 -17.29 -1.03 -4.93
C GLN A 299 -18.17 -1.89 -4.00
N GLY A 300 -17.71 -2.12 -2.77
CA GLY A 300 -18.46 -2.87 -1.76
C GLY A 300 -19.62 -2.07 -1.15
N TYR A 301 -20.20 -2.61 -0.09
CA TYR A 301 -21.28 -1.97 0.66
C TYR A 301 -21.20 -2.32 2.16
N GLY A 302 -22.05 -1.66 2.95
CA GLY A 302 -22.23 -1.98 4.36
C GLY A 302 -21.70 -0.95 5.34
N ARG A 303 -21.88 -1.24 6.63
CA ARG A 303 -21.67 -0.30 7.74
C ARG A 303 -20.28 0.31 7.77
N SER A 304 -19.24 -0.49 7.55
CA SER A 304 -17.86 -0.01 7.59
C SER A 304 -17.60 1.03 6.50
N LEU A 305 -18.09 0.80 5.29
CA LEU A 305 -17.95 1.73 4.18
C LEU A 305 -18.72 3.03 4.43
N TRP A 306 -19.92 2.95 5.04
CA TRP A 306 -20.67 4.12 5.45
C TRP A 306 -19.96 4.95 6.52
N LEU A 307 -19.30 4.29 7.49
CA LEU A 307 -18.47 4.98 8.50
C LEU A 307 -17.32 5.72 7.84
N MET A 308 -16.64 5.09 6.88
CA MET A 308 -15.56 5.70 6.13
C MET A 308 -16.05 6.92 5.32
N HIS A 309 -17.16 6.80 4.58
CA HIS A 309 -17.75 7.92 3.87
C HIS A 309 -18.18 9.06 4.81
N GLY A 310 -18.76 8.73 5.96
CA GLY A 310 -19.16 9.70 6.97
C GLY A 310 -17.96 10.46 7.55
N MET A 311 -16.89 9.75 7.90
CA MET A 311 -15.64 10.32 8.39
C MET A 311 -15.07 11.33 7.39
N PHE A 312 -14.93 10.95 6.12
CA PHE A 312 -14.32 11.80 5.09
C PHE A 312 -15.23 12.87 4.48
N LYS A 313 -16.49 12.99 4.92
CA LYS A 313 -17.29 14.21 4.69
C LYS A 313 -16.80 15.39 5.53
N ALA A 314 -16.09 15.15 6.64
CA ALA A 314 -15.50 16.21 7.44
C ALA A 314 -14.40 16.97 6.66
N ASN A 315 -14.00 18.13 7.17
CA ASN A 315 -12.99 19.01 6.54
C ASN A 315 -13.32 19.34 5.06
N GLY A 316 -14.60 19.60 4.78
CA GLY A 316 -15.08 19.97 3.45
C GLY A 316 -15.07 18.84 2.42
N GLY A 317 -14.99 17.57 2.85
CA GLY A 317 -14.97 16.45 1.90
C GLY A 317 -13.64 16.29 1.16
N CYS A 318 -12.59 16.96 1.61
CA CYS A 318 -11.35 17.11 0.84
C CYS A 318 -10.47 15.84 0.82
N GLY A 319 -10.86 14.80 1.57
CA GLY A 319 -10.17 13.51 1.65
C GLY A 319 -8.97 13.45 2.60
N TYR A 320 -8.70 14.53 3.33
CA TYR A 320 -7.66 14.59 4.36
C TYR A 320 -8.22 15.12 5.68
N LEU A 321 -7.93 14.42 6.79
CA LEU A 321 -8.38 14.79 8.13
C LEU A 321 -7.20 14.80 9.09
N LYS A 322 -6.94 15.93 9.75
CA LYS A 322 -5.83 16.01 10.71
C LYS A 322 -6.10 15.03 11.87
N LYS A 323 -5.10 14.22 12.21
CA LYS A 323 -5.17 13.33 13.38
C LYS A 323 -5.33 14.16 14.66
N PRO A 324 -6.01 13.64 15.69
CA PRO A 324 -6.05 14.26 17.00
C PRO A 324 -4.65 14.50 17.57
N ASP A 325 -4.45 15.63 18.26
CA ASP A 325 -3.12 16.04 18.75
C ASP A 325 -2.47 15.00 19.70
N PHE A 326 -3.26 14.18 20.41
CA PHE A 326 -2.72 13.13 21.27
C PHE A 326 -2.07 11.97 20.50
N LEU A 327 -2.43 11.75 19.23
CA LEU A 327 -1.73 10.79 18.36
C LEU A 327 -0.44 11.39 17.77
N LEU A 328 -0.29 12.71 17.83
CA LEU A 328 0.81 13.45 17.20
C LEU A 328 1.92 13.87 18.17
N ASN A 329 1.74 13.68 19.48
CA ASN A 329 2.72 14.12 20.48
C ASN A 329 3.90 13.12 20.60
N PRO A 330 5.13 13.48 20.18
CA PRO A 330 6.28 12.58 20.26
C PRO A 330 6.79 12.41 21.70
N ASN A 331 6.63 13.43 22.55
CA ASN A 331 7.09 13.43 23.94
C ASN A 331 6.19 12.57 24.84
N LYS A 332 4.92 12.37 24.44
CA LYS A 332 3.94 11.56 25.15
C LYS A 332 3.16 10.71 24.16
N VAL A 333 3.80 9.65 23.68
CA VAL A 333 3.19 8.69 22.77
C VAL A 333 1.97 8.06 23.44
N PHE A 334 0.82 8.20 22.79
CA PHE A 334 -0.42 7.58 23.21
C PHE A 334 -0.32 6.06 23.13
N ASP A 335 -0.79 5.39 24.17
CA ASP A 335 -0.85 3.93 24.25
C ASP A 335 -2.31 3.49 24.23
N PRO A 336 -2.81 2.93 23.10
CA PRO A 336 -4.19 2.48 22.97
C PRO A 336 -4.59 1.38 23.96
N ASN A 337 -3.63 0.63 24.51
CA ASN A 337 -3.87 -0.49 25.40
C ASN A 337 -4.02 -0.07 26.88
N VAL A 338 -3.68 1.18 27.21
CA VAL A 338 -3.85 1.71 28.56
C VAL A 338 -5.33 1.94 28.86
N LYS A 339 -5.85 1.22 29.86
CA LYS A 339 -7.19 1.44 30.37
C LYS A 339 -7.27 2.77 31.09
N LEU A 340 -7.92 3.74 30.45
CA LEU A 340 -8.20 5.04 31.06
C LEU A 340 -9.47 4.97 31.94
N PRO A 341 -9.53 5.75 33.03
CA PRO A 341 -10.74 5.83 33.85
C PRO A 341 -11.90 6.40 33.03
N VAL A 342 -13.04 5.71 33.06
CA VAL A 342 -14.26 6.12 32.33
C VAL A 342 -14.76 7.44 32.87
N LYS A 343 -14.74 8.48 32.04
CA LYS A 343 -15.39 9.76 32.37
C LYS A 343 -16.88 9.63 32.06
N LYS A 344 -17.71 9.62 33.10
CA LYS A 344 -19.18 9.57 32.98
C LYS A 344 -19.82 10.94 32.72
N ILE A 345 -19.03 12.01 32.77
CA ILE A 345 -19.48 13.40 32.57
C ILE A 345 -18.57 13.99 31.49
N LEU A 346 -19.16 14.34 30.34
CA LEU A 346 -18.52 15.20 29.35
C LEU A 346 -18.51 16.62 29.94
N LYS A 347 -17.32 17.24 30.02
CA LYS A 347 -17.16 18.62 30.49
C LYS A 347 -17.56 19.62 29.42
#